data_AF-B8I2M5-F1
#
_entry.id   AF-B8I2M5-F1
#
_cell.length_a   1.000
_cell.length_b   1.000
_cell.length_c   1.000
_cell.angle_alpha   90.00
_cell.angle_beta   90.00
_cell.angle_gamma   90.00
#
_symmetry.space_group_name_H-M   'P 1'
#
loop_
_entity.id
_entity.type
_entity.pdbx_description
1 polymer ?
#
loop_
_entity_poly.entity_id
_entity_poly.type
_entity_poly.pdbx_seq_one_letter_code
_entity_poly.pdbx_strand_id
1 'polypeptide(L)'
;MDKNNLAHTTWECKYHLVFAAKYRRQIIYGKIKQDIGKMLRELCERKGIEIIEAECCKDHIHMLVRILPKYSVSEIMGYLKGKI
;
A
#
# COMPACT_ATOMS: atom_id res chain seq x y z
N MET A 1 8.57 21.37 2.96
CA MET A 1 8.88 19.96 3.30
C MET A 1 7.63 19.35 3.90
N ASP A 2 7.17 18.23 3.37
CA ASP A 2 5.92 17.57 3.77
C ASP A 2 6.04 16.90 5.14
N LYS A 3 5.94 17.70 6.21
CA LYS A 3 6.01 17.21 7.59
C LYS A 3 4.62 17.07 8.17
N ASN A 4 4.29 15.88 8.66
CA ASN A 4 3.04 15.62 9.38
C ASN A 4 3.29 15.72 10.88
N ASN A 5 2.30 16.24 11.61
CA ASN A 5 2.41 16.46 13.05
C ASN A 5 1.27 15.72 13.79
N LEU A 6 1.64 15.09 14.89
CA LEU A 6 0.78 14.63 15.98
C LEU A 6 1.10 15.48 17.22
N ALA A 7 0.32 15.33 18.30
CA ALA A 7 0.50 16.11 19.53
C ALA A 7 1.95 16.11 20.07
N HIS A 8 2.70 15.01 19.91
CA HIS A 8 4.07 14.86 20.41
C HIS A 8 5.03 14.25 19.38
N THR A 9 4.71 14.29 18.09
CA THR A 9 5.55 13.65 17.06
C THR A 9 5.44 14.37 15.72
N THR A 10 6.57 14.80 15.18
CA THR A 10 6.69 15.20 13.77
C THR A 10 7.29 14.06 12.97
N TRP A 11 6.70 13.72 11.83
CA TRP A 11 7.08 12.54 11.08
C TRP A 11 6.92 12.71 9.56
N GLU A 12 7.73 11.95 8.82
CA GLU A 12 7.65 11.78 7.38
C GLU A 12 8.08 10.33 7.06
N CYS A 13 7.12 9.41 7.08
CA CYS A 13 7.39 7.97 6.93
C CYS A 13 6.83 7.48 5.59
N LYS A 14 7.64 7.63 4.53
CA LYS A 14 7.31 7.18 3.16
C LYS A 14 8.03 5.86 2.87
N TYR A 15 7.32 4.89 2.28
CA TYR A 15 7.85 3.58 1.97
C TYR A 15 7.46 3.17 0.55
N HIS A 16 8.43 2.58 -0.16
CA HIS A 16 8.19 1.89 -1.42
C HIS A 16 7.89 0.42 -1.14
N LEU A 17 6.65 0.01 -1.39
CA LEU A 17 6.16 -1.35 -1.21
C LEU A 17 6.03 -2.04 -2.56
N VAL A 18 6.61 -3.24 -2.66
CA VAL A 18 6.51 -4.09 -3.85
C VAL A 18 6.07 -5.49 -3.44
N PHE A 19 5.03 -6.00 -4.09
CA PHE A 19 4.60 -7.38 -3.89
C PHE A 19 3.99 -7.96 -5.17
N ALA A 20 4.15 -9.27 -5.32
CA ALA A 20 3.68 -10.04 -6.45
C ALA A 20 2.72 -11.13 -6.02
N ALA A 21 1.85 -11.53 -6.95
CA ALA A 21 1.05 -12.73 -6.80
C ALA A 21 1.91 -13.99 -6.64
N LYS A 22 1.36 -15.01 -5.98
CA LYS A 22 2.01 -16.32 -5.90
C LYS A 22 2.30 -16.84 -7.31
N TYR A 23 3.55 -17.24 -7.55
CA TYR A 23 4.06 -17.67 -8.87
C TYR A 23 4.00 -16.62 -9.99
N ARG A 24 3.90 -15.31 -9.67
CA ARG A 24 3.82 -14.22 -10.67
C ARG A 24 2.71 -14.41 -11.71
N ARG A 25 1.59 -15.01 -11.31
CA ARG A 25 0.45 -15.24 -12.21
C ARG A 25 -0.08 -13.91 -12.74
N GLN A 26 0.13 -13.66 -14.04
CA GLN A 26 -0.27 -12.43 -14.73
C GLN A 26 -1.80 -12.23 -14.81
N ILE A 27 -2.57 -13.27 -14.49
CA ILE A 27 -4.04 -13.29 -14.48
C ILE A 27 -4.62 -12.20 -13.57
N ILE A 28 -3.90 -11.87 -12.49
CA ILE A 28 -4.32 -10.91 -11.46
C ILE A 28 -4.30 -9.46 -11.96
N TYR A 29 -3.58 -9.15 -13.04
CA TYR A 29 -3.31 -7.75 -13.40
C TYR A 29 -3.99 -7.28 -14.69
N GLY A 30 -4.65 -8.18 -15.41
CA GLY A 30 -5.45 -7.83 -16.59
C GLY A 30 -6.89 -7.46 -16.23
N LYS A 31 -7.68 -8.48 -15.86
CA LYS A 31 -9.14 -8.33 -15.66
C LYS A 31 -9.53 -7.76 -14.29
N ILE A 32 -8.78 -8.09 -13.25
CA ILE A 32 -9.12 -7.73 -11.86
C ILE A 32 -8.30 -6.55 -11.32
N LYS A 33 -7.51 -5.87 -12.19
CA LYS A 33 -6.66 -4.73 -11.81
C LYS A 33 -7.47 -3.58 -11.19
N GLN A 34 -8.64 -3.29 -11.75
CA GLN A 34 -9.52 -2.23 -11.22
C GLN A 34 -10.04 -2.57 -9.82
N ASP A 35 -10.48 -3.81 -9.62
CA ASP A 35 -10.99 -4.28 -8.33
C ASP A 35 -9.90 -4.30 -7.27
N ILE A 36 -8.69 -4.78 -7.60
CA ILE A 36 -7.53 -4.76 -6.70
C ILE A 36 -7.15 -3.33 -6.34
N GLY A 37 -7.11 -2.42 -7.31
CA GLY A 37 -6.84 -1.00 -7.05
C GLY A 37 -7.86 -0.38 -6.09
N LYS A 38 -9.15 -0.71 -6.27
CA LYS A 38 -10.23 -0.27 -5.38
C LYS A 38 -10.07 -0.85 -3.97
N MET A 39 -9.86 -2.15 -3.85
CA MET A 39 -9.63 -2.81 -2.56
C MET A 39 -8.40 -2.24 -1.83
N LEU A 40 -7.28 -2.05 -2.53
CA LEU A 40 -6.08 -1.47 -1.94
C LEU A 40 -6.32 -0.06 -1.40
N ARG A 41 -7.06 0.78 -2.14
CA ARG A 41 -7.42 2.13 -1.71
C ARG A 41 -8.29 2.08 -0.45
N GLU A 42 -9.35 1.28 -0.45
CA GLU A 42 -10.23 1.12 0.72
C GLU A 42 -9.47 0.60 1.95
N LEU A 43 -8.57 -0.37 1.77
CA LEU A 43 -7.74 -0.92 2.84
C LEU A 43 -6.78 0.13 3.42
N CYS A 44 -6.15 0.93 2.57
CA CYS A 44 -5.26 2.01 3.01
C CYS A 44 -6.03 3.09 3.77
N GLU A 45 -7.19 3.53 3.25
CA GLU A 45 -8.06 4.52 3.90
C GLU A 45 -8.50 4.08 5.29
N ARG A 46 -8.90 2.80 5.46
CA ARG A 46 -9.30 2.23 6.77
C ARG A 46 -8.21 2.28 7.83
N LYS A 47 -6.93 2.24 7.43
CA LYS A 47 -5.76 2.32 8.32
C LYS A 47 -5.16 3.73 8.38
N GLY A 48 -5.73 4.70 7.65
CA GLY A 48 -5.20 6.06 7.55
C GLY A 48 -3.87 6.15 6.80
N ILE A 49 -3.59 5.19 5.90
CA ILE A 49 -2.39 5.19 5.07
C ILE A 49 -2.67 6.03 3.83
N GLU A 50 -1.79 7.00 3.57
CA GLU A 50 -1.87 7.84 2.38
C GLU A 50 -1.12 7.16 1.22
N ILE A 51 -1.79 6.96 0.09
CA ILE A 51 -1.17 6.47 -1.14
C ILE A 51 -0.68 7.68 -1.93
N ILE A 52 0.63 7.79 -2.11
CA ILE A 52 1.25 8.87 -2.90
C ILE A 52 1.24 8.46 -4.37
N GLU A 53 1.71 7.25 -4.66
CA GLU A 53 1.69 6.66 -6.01
C GLU A 53 1.38 5.17 -5.89
N ALA A 54 0.66 4.61 -6.87
CA ALA A 54 0.44 3.18 -6.96
C ALA A 54 0.28 2.74 -8.41
N GLU A 55 1.01 1.70 -8.80
CA GLU A 55 0.96 1.11 -10.12
C GLU A 55 0.82 -0.41 -10.03
N CYS A 56 -0.19 -0.94 -10.72
CA CYS A 56 -0.34 -2.38 -10.93
C CYS A 56 0.31 -2.76 -12.26
N CYS A 57 1.50 -3.35 -12.18
CA CYS A 57 2.27 -3.92 -13.29
C CYS A 57 1.74 -5.33 -13.65
N LYS A 58 2.25 -5.94 -14.71
CA LYS A 58 1.76 -7.24 -15.21
C LYS A 58 1.98 -8.41 -14.24
N ASP A 59 2.97 -8.35 -13.36
CA ASP A 59 3.36 -9.45 -12.47
C ASP A 59 3.57 -9.03 -11.01
N HIS A 60 3.45 -7.73 -10.70
CA HIS A 60 3.63 -7.17 -9.36
C HIS A 60 2.90 -5.82 -9.20
N ILE A 61 2.79 -5.33 -7.97
CA ILE A 61 2.26 -4.01 -7.63
C ILE A 61 3.38 -3.18 -7.00
N HIS A 62 3.52 -1.94 -7.45
CA HIS A 62 4.34 -0.91 -6.84
C HIS A 62 3.45 0.08 -6.11
N MET A 63 3.79 0.42 -4.87
CA MET A 63 3.10 1.47 -4.12
C MET A 63 4.11 2.33 -3.38
N LEU A 64 4.01 3.64 -3.54
CA LEU A 64 4.62 4.61 -2.65
C LEU A 64 3.55 5.07 -1.66
N VAL A 65 3.71 4.68 -0.40
CA VAL A 65 2.74 4.99 0.66
C VAL A 65 3.39 5.73 1.81
N ARG A 66 2.58 6.53 2.50
CA ARG A 66 2.94 7.17 3.76
C ARG A 66 2.17 6.49 4.90
N ILE A 67 2.93 5.89 5.81
CA ILE A 67 2.41 5.06 6.90
C ILE A 67 2.60 5.80 8.22
N LEU A 68 1.57 5.83 9.07
CA LEU A 68 1.69 6.42 10.41
C LEU A 68 2.79 5.70 11.22
N PRO A 69 3.59 6.43 12.02
CA PRO A 69 4.72 5.88 12.76
C PRO A 69 4.32 4.84 13.82
N LYS A 70 3.03 4.75 14.18
CA LYS A 70 2.49 3.73 15.09
C LYS A 70 2.39 2.33 14.46
N TYR A 71 2.40 2.24 13.14
CA TYR A 71 2.31 0.96 12.42
C TYR A 71 3.68 0.53 11.93
N SER A 72 3.97 -0.77 12.05
CA SER A 72 5.14 -1.35 11.40
C SER A 72 4.87 -1.61 9.91
N VAL A 73 5.90 -1.51 9.08
CA VAL A 73 5.78 -1.81 7.64
C VAL A 73 5.36 -3.27 7.42
N SER A 74 5.86 -4.20 8.24
CA SER A 74 5.50 -5.62 8.16
C SER A 74 4.02 -5.87 8.48
N GLU A 75 3.46 -5.19 9.49
CA GLU A 75 2.02 -5.24 9.80
C GLU A 75 1.18 -4.77 8.60
N ILE A 76 1.54 -3.63 8.01
CA ILE A 76 0.83 -3.09 6.85
C ILE A 76 0.93 -4.04 5.65
N MET A 77 2.12 -4.57 5.37
CA MET A 77 2.30 -5.55 4.29
C MET A 77 1.47 -6.82 4.50
N GLY A 78 1.39 -7.33 5.74
CA GLY A 78 0.55 -8.47 6.09
C GLY A 78 -0.94 -8.16 5.94
N TYR A 79 -1.37 -6.97 6.36
CA TYR A 79 -2.75 -6.51 6.24
C TYR A 79 -3.21 -6.37 4.78
N LEU A 80 -2.39 -5.74 3.94
CA LEU A 80 -2.69 -5.57 2.51
C LEU A 80 -2.76 -6.93 1.83
N LYS A 81 -1.70 -7.74 1.91
CA LYS A 81 -1.64 -9.04 1.22
C LYS A 81 -2.63 -10.08 1.76
N GLY A 82 -3.07 -9.96 3.00
CA GLY A 82 -4.00 -10.91 3.62
C GLY A 82 -5.47 -10.66 3.29
N LYS A 83 -5.81 -9.50 2.74
CA LYS A 83 -7.20 -9.08 2.45
C LYS A 83 -7.49 -8.92 0.96
N ILE A 84 -6.50 -9.15 0.10
CA ILE A 84 -6.57 -9.15 -1.36
C ILE A 84 -6.36 -10.58 -1.83
#